data_AF-A0A2S6ZZM5-F1
#
_entry.id   AF-A0A2S6ZZM5-F1
#
_cell.length_a   1.000
_cell.length_b   1.000
_cell.length_c   1.000
_cell.angle_alpha   90.00
_cell.angle_beta   90.00
_cell.angle_gamma   90.00
#
_symmetry.space_group_name_H-M   'P 1'
#
loop_
_entity.id
_entity.type
_entity.pdbx_description
1 polymer ?
#
loop_
_entity_poly.entity_id
_entity_poly.type
_entity_poly.pdbx_seq_one_letter_code
_entity_poly.pdbx_strand_id
1 'polypeptide(L)'
;MQISDEGEHQKVKTDVSLRTVPVHPDLLALGFLSWVEQARAEGQERLFPAAKADAKNGQGNWISKAFSRHLAEVGKNWPTAKRGFHSLRKTLIQELQGAGVVSELRAQLVGHELDDEHHVTYSRAFTTQEKMDGLRGVS
;
A
#
# COMPACT_ATOMS: atom_id res chain seq x y z
N MET A 1 -2.18 4.69 -8.56
CA MET A 1 -2.63 5.34 -7.32
C MET A 1 -1.56 6.31 -6.84
N GLN A 2 -1.92 7.56 -6.57
CA GLN A 2 -0.99 8.57 -6.05
C GLN A 2 -1.18 8.74 -4.55
N ILE A 3 -0.08 8.91 -3.83
CA ILE A 3 -0.03 9.27 -2.42
C ILE A 3 0.55 10.66 -2.37
N SER A 4 -0.27 11.61 -1.91
CA SER A 4 0.00 13.05 -1.87
C SER A 4 -0.42 13.62 -0.52
N ASP A 5 -0.12 14.90 -0.30
CA ASP A 5 -0.62 15.76 0.78
C ASP A 5 -1.50 16.92 0.27
N GLU A 6 -1.80 16.95 -1.03
CA GLU A 6 -2.59 17.99 -1.69
C GLU A 6 -4.09 17.92 -1.35
N GLY A 7 -4.59 16.76 -0.87
CA GLY A 7 -6.01 16.56 -0.57
C GLY A 7 -6.40 16.92 0.87
N GLU A 8 -7.66 17.29 1.08
CA GLU A 8 -8.19 17.53 2.43
C GLU A 8 -8.00 16.29 3.34
N HIS A 9 -7.40 16.52 4.50
CA HIS A 9 -7.00 15.50 5.48
C HIS A 9 -5.90 14.52 5.01
N GLN A 10 -5.15 14.84 3.96
CA GLN A 10 -3.91 14.15 3.63
C GLN A 10 -2.73 14.82 4.35
N LYS A 11 -1.88 14.01 4.97
CA LYS A 11 -0.63 14.48 5.59
C LYS A 11 0.45 13.44 5.33
N VAL A 12 1.57 13.89 4.77
CA VAL A 12 2.79 13.08 4.70
C VAL A 12 3.77 13.52 5.77
N LYS A 13 4.62 12.59 6.22
CA LYS A 13 5.64 12.89 7.24
C LYS A 13 6.95 13.39 6.61
N THR A 14 7.22 12.98 5.37
CA THR A 14 8.49 13.21 4.66
C THR A 14 8.25 13.20 3.14
N ASP A 15 9.14 13.81 2.36
CA ASP A 15 9.02 13.88 0.89
C ASP A 15 8.97 12.50 0.23
N VAL A 16 9.69 11.51 0.78
CA VAL A 16 9.67 10.12 0.28
C VAL A 16 8.31 9.42 0.44
N SER A 17 7.41 10.01 1.22
CA SER A 17 6.03 9.51 1.36
C SER A 17 5.20 9.81 0.11
N LEU A 18 5.54 10.87 -0.65
CA LEU A 18 4.90 11.22 -1.90
C LEU A 18 5.29 10.21 -2.98
N ARG A 19 4.31 9.47 -3.51
CA ARG A 19 4.62 8.41 -4.49
C ARG A 19 3.43 8.01 -5.34
N THR A 20 3.74 7.58 -6.55
CA THR A 20 2.81 6.86 -7.42
C THR A 20 3.10 5.37 -7.35
N VAL A 21 2.08 4.60 -6.98
CA VAL A 21 2.10 3.12 -6.93
C VAL A 21 1.16 2.59 -8.01
N PRO A 22 1.64 1.75 -8.94
CA PRO A 22 0.78 1.08 -9.90
C PRO A 22 -0.20 0.12 -9.22
N VAL A 23 -1.38 -0.09 -9.81
CA VAL A 23 -2.34 -1.10 -9.34
C VAL A 23 -2.04 -2.40 -10.06
N HIS A 24 -1.72 -3.46 -9.31
CA HIS A 24 -1.37 -4.76 -9.89
C HIS A 24 -2.54 -5.32 -10.73
N PRO A 25 -2.29 -5.96 -11.90
CA PRO A 25 -3.33 -6.58 -12.72
C PRO A 25 -4.23 -7.55 -11.94
N ASP A 26 -3.70 -8.29 -10.98
CA ASP A 26 -4.50 -9.21 -10.15
C ASP A 26 -5.58 -8.48 -9.34
N LEU A 27 -5.31 -7.27 -8.84
CA LEU A 27 -6.32 -6.46 -8.16
C LEU A 27 -7.42 -6.01 -9.14
N LEU A 28 -7.05 -5.71 -10.38
CA LEU A 28 -8.01 -5.38 -11.42
C LEU A 28 -8.88 -6.60 -11.75
N ALA A 29 -8.27 -7.78 -11.87
CA ALA A 29 -8.96 -9.05 -12.13
C ALA A 29 -9.89 -9.45 -10.98
N LEU A 30 -9.53 -9.13 -9.73
CA LEU A 30 -10.38 -9.30 -8.55
C LEU A 30 -11.58 -8.32 -8.50
N GLY A 31 -11.71 -7.43 -9.48
CA GLY A 31 -12.85 -6.51 -9.59
C GLY A 31 -12.68 -5.20 -8.83
N PHE A 32 -11.45 -4.81 -8.47
CA PHE A 32 -11.20 -3.57 -7.74
C PHE A 32 -11.81 -2.34 -8.43
N LEU A 33 -11.66 -2.20 -9.75
CA LEU A 33 -12.24 -1.07 -10.48
C LEU A 33 -13.77 -1.10 -10.48
N SER A 34 -14.38 -2.27 -10.63
CA SER A 34 -15.83 -2.41 -10.55
C SER A 34 -16.38 -1.96 -9.19
N TRP A 35 -15.66 -2.31 -8.11
CA TRP A 35 -16.00 -1.85 -6.76
C TRP A 35 -15.84 -0.33 -6.60
N VAL A 36 -14.79 0.28 -7.18
CA VAL A 36 -14.60 1.74 -7.17
C VAL A 36 -15.74 2.45 -7.89
N GLU A 37 -16.13 1.97 -9.07
CA GLU A 37 -17.22 2.57 -9.85
C GLU A 37 -18.57 2.44 -9.12
N GLN A 38 -18.82 1.31 -8.46
CA GLN A 38 -20.00 1.14 -7.61
C GLN A 38 -20.00 2.14 -6.45
N ALA A 39 -18.90 2.28 -5.73
CA ALA A 39 -18.80 3.23 -4.62
C ALA A 39 -19.06 4.67 -5.10
N ARG A 40 -18.53 5.04 -6.28
CA ARG A 40 -18.78 6.34 -6.91
C ARG A 40 -20.26 6.53 -7.24
N ALA A 41 -20.91 5.52 -7.81
CA ALA A 41 -22.34 5.56 -8.13
C ALA A 41 -23.22 5.70 -6.88
N GLU A 42 -22.78 5.15 -5.74
CA GLU A 42 -23.42 5.28 -4.43
C GLU A 42 -23.11 6.64 -3.74
N GLY A 43 -22.43 7.56 -4.42
CA GLY A 43 -22.11 8.89 -3.90
C GLY A 43 -20.97 8.92 -2.88
N GLN A 44 -20.16 7.86 -2.80
CA GLN A 44 -19.03 7.81 -1.90
C GLN A 44 -17.86 8.63 -2.45
N GLU A 45 -17.43 9.63 -1.67
CA GLU A 45 -16.29 10.48 -2.04
C GLU A 45 -14.94 9.84 -1.73
N ARG A 46 -14.92 8.86 -0.83
CA ARG A 46 -13.71 8.17 -0.37
C ARG A 46 -13.72 6.72 -0.81
N LEU A 47 -12.53 6.21 -1.15
CA LEU A 47 -12.33 4.80 -1.48
C LEU A 47 -12.79 3.88 -0.34
N PHE A 48 -12.49 4.24 0.92
CA PHE A 48 -12.94 3.50 2.09
C PHE A 48 -13.82 4.40 2.99
N PRO A 49 -15.13 4.53 2.72
CA PRO A 49 -16.00 5.46 3.44
C PRO A 49 -16.07 5.22 4.95
N ALA A 50 -15.99 3.96 5.36
CA ALA A 50 -16.03 3.56 6.75
C ALA A 50 -14.75 3.97 7.53
N ALA A 51 -13.65 4.27 6.84
CA ALA A 51 -12.44 4.85 7.42
C ALA A 51 -12.61 6.39 7.55
N LYS A 52 -13.45 6.80 8.50
CA LYS A 52 -13.82 8.21 8.68
C LYS A 52 -12.60 9.12 8.92
N ALA A 53 -12.62 10.29 8.29
CA ALA A 53 -11.51 11.24 8.34
C ALA A 53 -11.30 11.87 9.72
N ASP A 54 -12.38 12.03 10.47
CA ASP A 54 -12.47 12.63 11.81
C ASP A 54 -12.31 11.62 12.95
N ALA A 55 -12.01 10.35 12.64
CA ALA A 55 -11.87 9.33 13.65
C ALA A 55 -10.80 9.72 14.69
N LYS A 56 -11.16 9.70 15.98
CA LYS A 56 -10.29 10.11 17.12
C LYS A 56 -8.88 9.49 17.11
N ASN A 57 -8.75 8.27 16.57
CA ASN A 57 -7.47 7.55 16.49
C ASN A 57 -6.94 7.44 15.04
N GLY A 58 -7.38 8.33 14.16
CA GLY A 58 -7.03 8.35 12.75
C GLY A 58 -7.69 7.24 11.91
N GLN A 59 -7.68 7.45 10.59
CA GLN A 59 -8.27 6.55 9.60
C GLN A 59 -7.62 5.15 9.63
N GLY A 60 -6.30 5.08 9.87
CA GLY A 60 -5.54 3.83 9.88
C GLY A 60 -5.94 2.84 10.97
N ASN A 61 -6.49 3.32 12.09
CA ASN A 61 -6.99 2.46 13.17
C ASN A 61 -8.22 1.66 12.72
N TRP A 62 -9.12 2.26 11.93
CA TRP A 62 -10.28 1.55 11.41
C TRP A 62 -9.87 0.39 10.50
N ILE A 63 -8.99 0.67 9.53
CA ILE A 63 -8.49 -0.35 8.59
C ILE A 63 -7.78 -1.48 9.33
N SER A 64 -6.93 -1.14 10.31
CA SER A 64 -6.22 -2.13 11.12
C SER A 64 -7.19 -3.05 11.87
N LYS A 65 -8.24 -2.50 12.47
CA LYS A 65 -9.27 -3.30 13.16
C LYS A 65 -10.11 -4.13 12.19
N ALA A 66 -10.50 -3.58 11.04
CA ALA A 66 -11.24 -4.30 10.02
C ALA A 66 -10.44 -5.50 9.50
N PHE A 67 -9.15 -5.30 9.21
CA PHE A 67 -8.27 -6.37 8.80
C PHE A 67 -8.07 -7.42 9.89
N SER A 68 -7.86 -7.02 11.14
CA SER A 68 -7.72 -7.99 12.25
C SER A 68 -8.97 -8.86 12.44
N ARG A 69 -10.17 -8.30 12.26
CA ARG A 69 -11.42 -9.09 12.29
C ARG A 69 -11.49 -10.07 11.12
N HIS A 70 -11.22 -9.60 9.91
CA HIS A 70 -11.20 -10.46 8.73
C HIS A 70 -10.20 -11.61 8.88
N LEU A 71 -9.00 -11.29 9.38
CA LEU A 71 -7.93 -12.27 9.62
C LEU A 71 -8.29 -13.31 10.69
N ALA A 72 -9.05 -12.93 11.72
CA ALA A 72 -9.54 -13.87 12.72
C ALA A 72 -10.48 -14.93 12.12
N GLU A 73 -11.27 -14.55 11.11
CA GLU A 73 -12.16 -15.46 10.38
C GLU A 73 -11.37 -16.34 9.41
N VAL A 74 -10.61 -15.74 8.49
CA VAL A 74 -9.91 -16.52 7.43
C VAL A 74 -8.71 -17.30 7.95
N GLY A 75 -8.10 -16.85 9.04
CA GLY A 75 -6.89 -17.41 9.63
C GLY A 75 -7.13 -18.35 10.81
N LYS A 76 -8.39 -18.72 11.08
CA LYS A 76 -8.77 -19.50 12.28
C LYS A 76 -7.97 -20.80 12.47
N ASN A 77 -7.55 -21.42 11.36
CA ASN A 77 -6.80 -22.68 11.35
C ASN A 77 -5.30 -22.51 11.05
N TRP A 78 -4.80 -21.28 11.00
CA TRP A 78 -3.38 -21.02 10.72
C TRP A 78 -2.53 -21.18 11.98
N PRO A 79 -1.23 -21.52 11.85
CA PRO A 79 -0.31 -21.54 12.98
C PRO A 79 -0.26 -20.18 13.69
N THR A 80 -0.09 -20.19 15.01
CA THR A 80 0.03 -18.97 15.82
C THR A 80 1.17 -18.09 15.32
N ALA A 81 0.85 -16.88 14.90
CA ALA A 81 1.84 -15.87 14.54
C ALA A 81 1.26 -14.45 14.71
N LYS A 82 2.15 -13.46 14.89
CA LYS A 82 1.76 -12.04 14.87
C LYS A 82 1.49 -11.60 13.44
N ARG A 83 0.21 -11.59 13.06
CA ARG A 83 -0.28 -11.14 11.76
C ARG A 83 -1.21 -9.96 11.96
N GLY A 84 -1.04 -8.91 11.16
CA GLY A 84 -1.88 -7.73 11.19
C GLY A 84 -1.73 -6.94 9.89
N PHE A 85 -2.35 -5.77 9.81
CA PHE A 85 -2.38 -5.01 8.55
C PHE A 85 -0.97 -4.65 8.04
N HIS A 86 -0.04 -4.32 8.96
CA HIS A 86 1.35 -4.03 8.60
C HIS A 86 2.11 -5.25 8.07
N SER A 87 1.66 -6.47 8.39
CA SER A 87 2.28 -7.70 7.85
C SER A 87 2.20 -7.76 6.33
N LEU A 88 1.15 -7.19 5.71
CA LEU A 88 1.03 -7.13 4.24
C LEU A 88 2.18 -6.38 3.59
N ARG A 89 2.57 -5.21 4.15
CA ARG A 89 3.71 -4.44 3.65
C ARG A 89 5.00 -5.24 3.81
N LYS A 90 5.20 -5.90 4.95
CA LYS A 90 6.39 -6.72 5.20
C LYS A 90 6.48 -7.85 4.17
N THR A 91 5.38 -8.57 3.95
CA THR A 91 5.31 -9.63 2.94
C THR A 91 5.63 -9.09 1.57
N LEU A 92 5.02 -7.98 1.13
CA LEU A 92 5.33 -7.35 -0.16
C LEU A 92 6.83 -7.05 -0.33
N ILE A 93 7.48 -6.45 0.69
CA ILE A 93 8.91 -6.15 0.64
C ILE A 93 9.74 -7.43 0.51
N GLN A 94 9.38 -8.48 1.26
CA GLN A 94 10.09 -9.77 1.24
C GLN A 94 9.93 -10.49 -0.10
N GLU A 95 8.73 -10.53 -0.66
CA GLU A 95 8.48 -11.12 -1.98
C GLU A 95 9.25 -10.37 -3.06
N LEU A 96 9.21 -9.03 -3.05
CA LEU A 96 9.97 -8.22 -4.01
C LEU A 96 11.47 -8.45 -3.89
N GLN A 97 11.98 -8.62 -2.66
CA GLN A 97 13.37 -8.97 -2.43
C GLN A 97 13.69 -10.38 -2.98
N GLY A 98 12.82 -11.36 -2.76
CA GLY A 98 12.96 -12.72 -3.30
C GLY A 98 12.95 -12.75 -4.83
N ALA A 99 12.18 -11.88 -5.46
CA ALA A 99 12.13 -11.69 -6.91
C ALA A 99 13.32 -10.87 -7.47
N GLY A 100 14.26 -10.45 -6.64
CA GLY A 100 15.46 -9.70 -7.07
C GLY A 100 15.20 -8.23 -7.38
N VAL A 101 14.05 -7.67 -7.01
CA VAL A 101 13.76 -6.24 -7.20
C VAL A 101 14.68 -5.40 -6.31
N VAL A 102 15.41 -4.45 -6.88
CA VAL A 102 16.42 -3.64 -6.17
C VAL A 102 15.85 -2.81 -5.01
N SER A 103 16.68 -2.55 -3.99
CA SER A 103 16.26 -1.87 -2.74
C SER A 103 15.64 -0.50 -2.97
N GLU A 104 16.16 0.26 -3.92
CA GLU A 104 15.68 1.59 -4.29
C GLU A 104 14.26 1.53 -4.84
N LEU A 105 13.97 0.56 -5.71
CA LEU A 105 12.64 0.39 -6.28
C LEU A 105 11.65 -0.06 -5.19
N ARG A 106 12.05 -1.00 -4.32
CA ARG A 106 11.23 -1.44 -3.18
C ARG A 106 10.91 -0.27 -2.25
N ALA A 107 11.91 0.55 -1.90
CA ALA A 107 11.75 1.71 -1.04
C ALA A 107 10.79 2.74 -1.63
N GLN A 108 10.90 3.05 -2.93
CA GLN A 108 9.97 3.97 -3.61
C GLN A 108 8.55 3.42 -3.73
N LEU A 109 8.35 2.09 -3.80
CA LEU A 109 7.02 1.47 -3.82
C LEU A 109 6.33 1.58 -2.45
N VAL A 110 7.06 1.32 -1.36
CA VAL A 110 6.49 1.30 0.00
C VAL A 110 6.60 2.64 0.74
N GLY A 111 7.37 3.59 0.21
CA GLY A 111 7.64 4.90 0.84
C GLY A 111 8.51 4.76 2.08
N HIS A 112 9.68 4.12 1.94
CA HIS A 112 10.72 4.06 2.98
C HIS A 112 11.91 4.93 2.58
N GLU A 113 12.56 5.53 3.56
CA GLU A 113 13.89 6.13 3.39
C GLU A 113 14.93 5.01 3.29
N LEU A 114 15.95 5.21 2.47
CA LEU A 114 17.12 4.36 2.43
C LEU A 114 18.15 4.96 3.39
N ASP A 115 18.65 4.13 4.30
CA ASP A 115 19.53 4.55 5.41
C ASP A 115 21.00 4.73 4.99
N ASP A 116 21.31 4.54 3.70
CA ASP A 116 22.66 4.55 3.16
C ASP A 116 22.89 5.82 2.33
N GLU A 117 23.86 6.64 2.74
CA GLU A 117 24.24 7.90 2.11
C GLU A 117 24.54 7.75 0.60
N HIS A 118 25.06 6.58 0.20
CA HIS A 118 25.32 6.28 -1.21
C HIS A 118 24.03 6.06 -2.00
N HIS A 119 23.06 5.35 -1.43
CA HIS A 119 21.80 5.06 -2.12
C HIS A 119 20.96 6.32 -2.33
N VAL A 120 20.94 7.26 -1.38
CA VAL A 120 20.17 8.51 -1.51
C VAL A 120 20.72 9.41 -2.61
N THR A 121 22.05 9.45 -2.77
CA THR A 121 22.73 10.35 -3.72
C THR A 121 22.67 9.86 -5.17
N TYR A 122 22.62 8.54 -5.40
CA TYR A 122 22.61 7.95 -6.74
C TYR A 122 21.26 7.34 -7.15
N SER A 123 20.27 7.33 -6.26
CA SER A 123 18.91 6.87 -6.56
C SER A 123 18.18 7.84 -7.49
N ARG A 124 17.84 7.39 -8.69
CA ARG A 124 16.87 8.10 -9.55
C ARG A 124 15.43 7.69 -9.20
N ALA A 125 14.48 8.54 -9.55
CA ALA A 125 13.07 8.16 -9.54
C ALA A 125 12.81 7.04 -10.58
N PHE A 126 12.12 5.98 -10.15
CA PHE A 126 11.60 4.98 -11.07
C PHE A 126 10.27 5.42 -11.66
N THR A 127 10.11 5.19 -12.96
CA THR A 127 8.86 5.44 -13.67
C THR A 127 7.76 4.51 -13.17
N THR A 128 6.50 4.86 -13.45
CA THR A 128 5.35 3.99 -13.11
C THR A 128 5.44 2.63 -13.82
N GLN A 129 6.00 2.58 -15.03
CA GLN A 129 6.19 1.34 -15.78
C GLN A 129 7.23 0.43 -15.10
N GLU A 130 8.39 0.98 -14.71
CA GLU A 130 9.41 0.21 -13.98
C GLU A 130 8.89 -0.32 -12.64
N LYS A 131 8.08 0.48 -11.95
CA LYS A 131 7.36 0.06 -10.73
C LYS A 131 6.39 -1.08 -11.00
N MET A 132 5.65 -1.03 -12.12
CA MET A 132 4.74 -2.10 -12.51
C MET A 132 5.51 -3.39 -12.83
N ASP A 133 6.62 -3.30 -13.56
CA ASP A 133 7.41 -4.45 -13.94
C ASP A 133 8.07 -5.11 -12.72
N GLY A 134 8.51 -4.32 -11.74
CA GLY A 134 8.95 -4.84 -10.45
C GLY A 134 7.85 -5.57 -9.67
N LEU A 135 6.61 -5.07 -9.70
CA LEU A 135 5.47 -5.74 -9.05
C LEU A 135 5.04 -7.03 -9.77
N ARG A 136 5.20 -7.13 -11.09
CA ARG A 136 4.86 -8.35 -11.84
C ARG A 136 5.76 -9.55 -11.51
N GLY A 137 6.92 -9.29 -10.90
CA GLY A 137 7.80 -10.34 -10.39
C GLY A 137 7.27 -11.04 -9.12
N VAL A 138 6.15 -10.57 -8.56
CA VAL A 138 5.53 -11.11 -7.35
C VAL A 138 4.04 -11.41 -7.60
N SER A 139 3.66 -12.68 -7.60
CA SER A 139 2.27 -13.17 -7.67
C SER A 139 2.14 -14.48 -6.89
#